data_AF-A0A0P7TGV8-F1
#
_entry.id   AF-A0A0P7TGV8-F1
#
_cell.length_a   1.000
_cell.length_b   1.000
_cell.length_c   1.000
_cell.angle_alpha   90.00
_cell.angle_beta   90.00
_cell.angle_gamma   90.00
#
_symmetry.space_group_name_H-M   'P 1'
#
loop_
_entity.id
_entity.type
_entity.pdbx_description
1 polymer ?
#
loop_
_entity_poly.entity_id
_entity_poly.type
_entity_poly.pdbx_seq_one_letter_code
_entity_poly.pdbx_strand_id
1 'polypeptide(L)'
;MQCTGDMMAAFHVALRNPPINTKNPAIKERAQAIVLKVLTSFRSSEIEQAVRSLDRNGVDLLMKYIYRGFEKPSENSSAILLQWHEKVGTSGMEDTGL
;
A
#
# COMPACT_ATOMS: atom_id res chain seq x y z
N MET A 1 20.31 1.87 15.38
CA MET A 1 19.09 2.70 15.28
C MET A 1 17.93 1.80 14.92
N GLN A 2 17.09 1.46 15.90
CA GLN A 2 15.87 0.68 15.69
C GLN A 2 14.77 1.62 15.20
N CYS A 3 14.46 1.55 13.91
CA CYS A 3 13.32 2.28 13.32
C CYS A 3 12.09 1.38 13.15
N THR A 4 12.06 0.20 13.78
CA THR A 4 10.97 -0.78 13.75
C THR A 4 9.75 -0.38 14.59
N GLY A 5 9.62 0.90 14.96
CA GLY A 5 8.64 1.35 15.94
C GLY A 5 7.24 1.68 15.41
N ASP A 6 7.06 2.01 14.14
CA ASP A 6 5.71 2.30 13.63
C ASP A 6 5.58 2.07 12.12
N MET A 7 5.53 0.79 11.74
CA MET A 7 5.29 0.37 10.36
C MET A 7 3.95 0.92 9.83
N MET A 8 2.97 1.11 10.72
CA MET A 8 1.70 1.76 10.43
C MET A 8 1.88 3.25 10.11
N ALA A 9 2.66 4.00 10.89
CA ALA A 9 2.98 5.39 10.54
C ALA A 9 3.71 5.49 9.19
N ALA A 10 4.66 4.59 8.92
CA ALA A 10 5.35 4.55 7.63
C ALA A 10 4.37 4.31 6.47
N PHE A 11 3.40 3.42 6.66
CA PHE A 11 2.33 3.14 5.70
C PHE A 11 1.45 4.36 5.46
N HIS A 12 0.97 5.03 6.52
CA HIS A 12 0.18 6.25 6.37
C HIS A 12 0.95 7.36 5.68
N VAL A 13 2.23 7.58 6.03
CA VAL A 13 3.08 8.59 5.40
C VAL A 13 3.30 8.27 3.91
N ALA A 14 3.53 7.01 3.56
CA ALA A 14 3.76 6.58 2.20
C ALA A 14 2.53 6.80 1.29
N LEU A 15 1.31 6.66 1.85
CA LEU A 15 0.06 6.86 1.11
C LEU A 15 -0.47 8.31 1.14
N ARG A 16 -0.10 9.13 2.13
CA ARG A 16 -0.72 10.47 2.33
C ARG A 16 -0.24 11.55 1.36
N ASN A 17 0.98 11.45 0.84
CA ASN A 17 1.55 12.49 -0.02
C ASN A 17 2.25 11.89 -1.25
N PRO A 18 1.51 11.25 -2.17
CA PRO A 18 2.12 10.85 -3.42
C PRO A 18 2.58 12.11 -4.15
N PRO A 19 3.76 12.12 -4.80
CA PRO A 19 4.20 13.25 -5.61
C PRO A 19 3.38 13.32 -6.91
N ILE A 20 2.05 13.47 -6.81
CA ILE A 20 1.12 13.47 -7.95
C ILE A 20 1.42 14.67 -8.86
N ASN A 21 1.80 15.80 -8.27
CA ASN A 21 2.01 17.05 -9.00
C ASN A 21 3.45 17.25 -9.53
N THR A 22 4.38 16.33 -9.25
CA THR A 22 5.73 16.44 -9.83
C THR A 22 5.72 16.00 -11.29
N LYS A 23 6.37 16.77 -12.17
CA LYS A 23 6.62 16.36 -13.55
C LYS A 23 7.83 15.42 -13.67
N ASN A 24 8.57 15.21 -12.57
CA ASN A 24 9.78 14.40 -12.58
C ASN A 24 9.44 12.90 -12.46
N PRO A 25 9.68 12.07 -13.50
CA PRO A 25 9.38 10.65 -13.47
C PRO A 25 10.18 9.89 -12.41
N ALA A 26 11.44 10.29 -12.13
CA ALA A 26 12.29 9.64 -11.14
C ALA A 26 11.76 9.80 -9.71
N ILE A 27 11.11 10.94 -9.41
CA ILE A 27 10.49 11.16 -8.09
C ILE A 27 9.23 10.28 -7.93
N LYS A 28 8.45 10.10 -9.00
CA LYS A 28 7.29 9.19 -9.00
C LYS A 28 7.73 7.74 -8.79
N GLU A 29 8.77 7.31 -9.50
CA GLU A 29 9.31 5.96 -9.36
C GLU A 29 9.89 5.72 -7.96
N ARG A 30 10.63 6.69 -7.40
CA ARG A 30 11.15 6.59 -6.03
C ARG A 30 10.02 6.47 -5.01
N ALA A 31 8.96 7.28 -5.13
CA ALA A 31 7.82 7.18 -4.23
C ALA A 31 7.10 5.83 -4.34
N GLN A 32 6.93 5.31 -5.56
CA GLN A 32 6.38 3.97 -5.79
C GLN A 32 7.24 2.88 -5.13
N ALA A 33 8.56 2.93 -5.30
CA ALA A 33 9.48 1.97 -4.70
C ALA A 33 9.41 2.00 -3.16
N ILE A 34 9.25 3.18 -2.56
CA ILE A 34 9.07 3.32 -1.12
C ILE A 34 7.76 2.67 -0.67
N VAL A 35 6.65 2.96 -1.35
CA VAL A 35 5.35 2.35 -1.02
C VAL A 35 5.42 0.83 -1.12
N LEU A 36 5.95 0.29 -2.23
CA LEU A 36 6.08 -1.16 -2.41
C LEU A 36 6.96 -1.78 -1.33
N LYS A 37 8.08 -1.15 -0.96
CA LYS A 37 8.94 -1.61 0.13
C LYS A 37 8.22 -1.65 1.48
N VAL A 38 7.34 -0.68 1.74
CA VAL A 38 6.51 -0.69 2.95
C VAL A 38 5.52 -1.85 2.87
N LEU A 39 4.76 -2.00 1.78
CA LEU A 39 3.78 -3.08 1.61
C LEU A 39 4.39 -4.48 1.75
N THR A 40 5.58 -4.70 1.20
CA THR A 40 6.27 -6.00 1.29
C THR A 40 6.93 -6.26 2.65
N SER A 41 7.03 -5.25 3.51
CA SER A 41 7.57 -5.38 4.87
C SER A 41 6.54 -5.77 5.93
N PHE A 42 5.24 -5.66 5.61
CA PHE A 42 4.15 -6.08 6.51
C PHE A 42 4.10 -7.60 6.66
N ARG A 43 3.71 -8.07 7.85
CA ARG A 43 3.25 -9.44 8.01
C ARG A 43 1.81 -9.55 7.56
N SER A 44 1.43 -10.71 7.01
CA SER A 44 0.07 -11.01 6.58
C SER A 44 -1.00 -10.71 7.65
N SER A 45 -0.67 -10.93 8.93
CA SER A 45 -1.55 -10.65 10.07
C SER A 45 -1.84 -9.17 10.33
N GLU A 46 -1.00 -8.26 9.83
CA GLU A 46 -1.09 -6.81 10.05
C GLU A 46 -1.82 -6.09 8.91
N ILE A 47 -1.94 -6.73 7.74
CA ILE A 47 -2.51 -6.15 6.52
C ILE A 47 -3.97 -5.72 6.74
N GLU A 48 -4.79 -6.56 7.37
CA GLU A 48 -6.21 -6.26 7.58
C GLU A 48 -6.42 -5.01 8.45
N GLN A 49 -5.65 -4.89 9.53
CA GLN A 49 -5.68 -3.71 10.39
C GLN A 49 -5.21 -2.45 9.63
N ALA A 50 -4.18 -2.59 8.78
CA ALA A 50 -3.68 -1.50 7.97
C ALA A 50 -4.72 -1.00 6.97
N VAL A 51 -5.41 -1.90 6.26
CA VAL A 51 -6.45 -1.50 5.31
C VAL A 51 -7.63 -0.84 6.02
N ARG A 52 -8.07 -1.36 7.18
CA ARG A 52 -9.15 -0.77 7.98
C ARG A 52 -8.83 0.63 8.52
N SER A 53 -7.55 1.00 8.60
CA SER A 53 -7.13 2.34 9.03
C SER A 53 -7.24 3.40 7.94
N LEU A 54 -7.54 3.00 6.69
CA LEU A 54 -7.66 3.91 5.55
C LEU A 54 -9.10 4.37 5.33
N ASP A 55 -9.25 5.59 4.82
CA ASP A 55 -10.49 6.07 4.23
C ASP A 55 -10.65 5.55 2.79
N ARG A 56 -11.81 5.78 2.16
CA ARG A 56 -12.07 5.34 0.78
C ARG A 56 -10.99 5.78 -0.20
N ASN A 57 -10.53 7.03 -0.09
CA ASN A 57 -9.47 7.56 -0.95
C ASN A 57 -8.14 6.83 -0.75
N GLY A 58 -7.80 6.52 0.51
CA GLY A 58 -6.62 5.73 0.85
C GLY A 58 -6.69 4.31 0.29
N VAL A 59 -7.84 3.65 0.39
CA VAL A 59 -8.07 2.30 -0.18
C VAL A 59 -7.93 2.32 -1.70
N ASP A 60 -8.54 3.29 -2.38
CA ASP A 60 -8.42 3.46 -3.84
C ASP A 60 -6.96 3.70 -4.28
N LEU A 61 -6.22 4.49 -3.50
CA LEU A 61 -4.83 4.78 -3.78
C LEU A 61 -3.94 3.54 -3.55
N LEU A 62 -4.18 2.81 -2.47
CA LEU A 62 -3.50 1.55 -2.18
C LEU A 62 -3.71 0.55 -3.33
N MET A 63 -4.93 0.43 -3.85
CA MET A 63 -5.25 -0.44 -4.99
C MET A 63 -4.43 -0.07 -6.23
N LYS A 64 -4.25 1.22 -6.53
CA LYS A 64 -3.40 1.69 -7.65
C LYS A 64 -1.94 1.27 -7.47
N TYR A 65 -1.40 1.35 -6.24
CA TYR A 65 -0.04 0.91 -5.95
C TYR A 65 0.14 -0.60 -6.09
N ILE A 66 -0.86 -1.39 -5.69
CA ILE A 66 -0.85 -2.85 -5.85
C ILE A 66 -0.76 -3.22 -7.33
N TYR A 67 -1.61 -2.65 -8.19
CA TYR A 67 -1.55 -2.89 -9.63
C TYR A 67 -0.21 -2.48 -10.25
N ARG A 68 0.35 -1.34 -9.84
CA ARG A 68 1.70 -0.93 -10.27
C ARG A 68 2.79 -1.90 -9.80
N GLY A 69 2.65 -2.48 -8.61
CA GLY A 69 3.55 -3.52 -8.11
C GLY A 69 3.54 -4.78 -8.98
N PHE A 70 2.39 -5.15 -9.54
CA PHE A 70 2.30 -6.27 -10.48
C PHE A 70 2.93 -5.99 -11.85
N GLU A 71 2.99 -4.72 -12.29
CA GLU A 71 3.69 -4.34 -13.53
C GLU A 71 5.22 -4.50 -13.41
N LYS A 72 5.77 -4.41 -12.18
CA LYS A 72 7.20 -4.53 -11.88
C LYS A 72 7.42 -5.56 -10.75
N PRO A 73 7.20 -6.86 -11.01
CA PRO A 73 7.34 -7.89 -9.99
C PRO A 73 8.79 -7.96 -9.52
N SER A 74 8.99 -7.97 -8.19
CA SER A 74 10.29 -8.18 -7.55
C SER A 74 10.20 -9.44 -6.69
N GLU A 75 11.22 -10.29 -6.70
CA GLU A 75 11.21 -11.66 -6.18
C GLU A 75 9.95 -12.09 -5.38
N ASN A 76 9.88 -12.06 -4.08
CA ASN A 76 8.72 -12.53 -3.29
C ASN A 76 7.51 -11.53 -3.18
N SER A 77 7.43 -10.48 -4.00
CA SER A 77 6.42 -9.42 -3.83
C SER A 77 5.01 -9.82 -4.25
N SER A 78 4.86 -10.72 -5.22
CA SER A 78 3.55 -11.04 -5.78
C SER A 78 2.60 -11.68 -4.76
N ALA A 79 3.11 -12.58 -3.91
CA ALA A 79 2.29 -13.26 -2.90
C ALA A 79 1.73 -12.27 -1.86
N ILE A 80 2.55 -11.34 -1.37
CA ILE A 80 2.10 -10.34 -0.41
C ILE A 80 1.17 -9.31 -1.07
N LEU A 81 1.44 -8.89 -2.32
CA LEU A 81 0.55 -7.98 -3.06
C LEU A 81 -0.85 -8.59 -3.30
N LEU A 82 -0.95 -9.91 -3.49
CA LEU A 82 -2.24 -10.61 -3.57
C LEU A 82 -3.00 -10.57 -2.23
N GLN A 83 -2.32 -10.70 -1.10
CA GLN A 83 -2.96 -10.56 0.22
C GLN A 83 -3.47 -9.14 0.46
N TRP A 84 -2.69 -8.13 0.07
CA TRP A 84 -3.14 -6.74 0.08
C TRP A 84 -4.38 -6.54 -0.81
N HIS A 85 -4.36 -7.08 -2.03
CA HIS A 85 -5.47 -7.00 -2.97
C HIS A 85 -6.77 -7.60 -2.40
N GLU A 86 -6.68 -8.80 -1.81
CA GLU A 86 -7.82 -9.46 -1.16
C GLU A 86 -8.45 -8.57 -0.08
N LYS A 87 -7.62 -8.02 0.83
CA LYS A 87 -8.10 -7.21 1.96
C LYS A 87 -8.67 -5.85 1.57
N VAL A 88 -8.13 -5.24 0.51
CA VAL A 88 -8.73 -4.03 -0.09
C VAL A 88 -10.10 -4.35 -0.69
N GLY A 89 -10.22 -5.47 -1.42
CA GLY A 89 -11.48 -5.92 -2.00
C GLY A 89 -12.56 -6.20 -0.95
N THR A 90 -12.21 -6.84 0.16
CA THR A 90 -13.17 -7.08 1.26
C THR A 90 -13.61 -5.78 1.93
N SER A 91 -12.67 -4.87 2.21
CA SER A 91 -12.98 -3.59 2.87
C SER A 91 -13.92 -2.70 2.07
N GLY A 92 -13.86 -2.76 0.73
CA GLY A 92 -14.79 -2.05 -0.14
C GLY A 92 -16.18 -2.68 -0.22
N MET A 93 -16.31 -4.00 0.02
CA MET A 93 -17.59 -4.71 0.04
C MET A 93 -18.31 -4.63 1.39
N GLU A 94 -17.57 -4.50 2.50
CA GLU A 94 -18.13 -4.39 3.86
C GLU A 94 -19.03 -3.15 4.06
N ASP A 95 -18.90 -2.10 3.24
CA ASP A 95 -19.75 -0.90 3.28
C ASP A 95 -21.08 -1.04 2.51
N THR A 96 -21.24 -2.10 1.70
CA THR A 96 -22.48 -2.38 0.94
C THR A 96 -23.46 -3.32 1.65
N GLY A 97 -23.18 -3.68 2.91
CA GLY A 97 -24.06 -4.52 3.72
C GLY A 97 -25.17 -3.74 4.43
N LEU A 98 -26.35 -3.71 3.80
CA LEU A 98 -27.70 -3.39 4.32
C LEU A 98 -27.91 -2.09 5.13
#